data_AF-A0ABD0YL39-F1
#
_entry.id   AF-A0ABD0YL39-F1
#
_cell.length_a   1.000
_cell.length_b   1.000
_cell.length_c   1.000
_cell.angle_alpha   90.00
_cell.angle_beta   90.00
_cell.angle_gamma   90.00
#
_symmetry.space_group_name_H-M   'P 1'
#
loop_
_entity.id
_entity.type
_entity.pdbx_description
1 polymer ?
#
loop_
_entity_poly.entity_id
_entity_poly.type
_entity_poly.pdbx_seq_one_letter_code
_entity_poly.pdbx_strand_id
1 'polypeptide(L)'
;MSWPKGRGKYLHFTLHKENIDITEAVNTLAKLLRTKPNNITYAGTKDKRAKTTQRMCVNLRPAELLAKHNMRSLTVGNFSYHDKPLHLGHLSGNRFKVAIRDVNGDDEDVTKAMDSLSKFGFINYFGLQRFGSSASVPTHMIGKAILSADWKLAVELILKPREGERGFKDLKAAREEWWKSKNPAKAVKCLSKHDRSIEGKVLQTLKSQGSNAYCNAIFTIPRNTLMLYVHAYQSLIWNKIVSRRIKEFGLKPIAGDLVIDDSGTNGEDDKVDSSEDEETNGDEEEIDAVVQEKSDSKASDYKRPIVKLLTKEDLETTPIDRIVYPMPGHDVVYPDNAIASWYTEALSEDNLTPENFKSTHKVFSVFGTYRNLLGRVENLEWRTVGYQNFNDDLILSDLDKLKNKELPEMPEGQFKAIIMEFSLKPSTYATMVLREVMKCETSGSHHAALTIANHSENSENKKCKLSDS
;
A
#
# COMPACT_ATOMS: atom_id res chain seq x y z
N MET A 1 34.93 19.45 6.09
CA MET A 1 35.15 19.67 4.64
C MET A 1 33.93 20.38 4.08
N SER A 2 34.14 21.45 3.32
CA SER A 2 33.05 22.14 2.59
C SER A 2 32.52 21.27 1.45
N TRP A 3 31.21 21.33 1.18
CA TRP A 3 30.63 20.63 0.03
C TRP A 3 31.22 21.18 -1.29
N PRO A 4 31.60 20.33 -2.27
CA PRO A 4 32.20 20.79 -3.51
C PRO A 4 31.28 21.73 -4.30
N LYS A 5 31.84 22.87 -4.76
CA LYS A 5 31.12 23.80 -5.65
C LYS A 5 30.78 23.10 -6.97
N GLY A 6 29.55 23.28 -7.46
CA GLY A 6 29.07 22.65 -8.70
C GLY A 6 28.59 21.20 -8.56
N ARG A 7 28.73 20.57 -7.38
CA ARG A 7 28.12 19.26 -7.11
C ARG A 7 26.70 19.45 -6.59
N GLY A 8 25.74 18.77 -7.24
CA GLY A 8 24.35 18.76 -6.80
C GLY A 8 24.22 18.42 -5.31
N LYS A 9 23.25 19.05 -4.65
CA LYS A 9 23.07 18.95 -3.19
C LYS A 9 22.61 17.56 -2.75
N TYR A 10 21.94 16.82 -3.63
CA TYR A 10 21.29 15.56 -3.31
C TYR A 10 22.03 14.40 -3.90
N LEU A 11 22.47 13.47 -3.06
CA LEU A 11 22.96 12.17 -3.50
C LEU A 11 21.77 11.27 -3.79
N HIS A 12 21.59 10.91 -5.05
CA HIS A 12 20.66 9.88 -5.49
C HIS A 12 21.39 8.54 -5.59
N PHE A 13 20.72 7.47 -5.18
CA PHE A 13 21.26 6.11 -5.25
C PHE A 13 20.15 5.09 -5.39
N THR A 14 20.50 3.90 -5.87
CA THR A 14 19.60 2.76 -5.95
C THR A 14 19.74 1.94 -4.68
N LEU A 15 18.61 1.64 -4.04
CA LEU A 15 18.51 0.73 -2.91
C LEU A 15 17.87 -0.57 -3.37
N HIS A 16 18.59 -1.67 -3.20
CA HIS A 16 18.05 -3.02 -3.24
C HIS A 16 17.85 -3.51 -1.80
N LYS A 17 16.65 -3.97 -1.46
CA LYS A 17 16.32 -4.51 -0.13
C LYS A 17 15.66 -5.87 -0.24
N GLU A 18 15.94 -6.74 0.74
CA GLU A 18 15.37 -8.09 0.82
C GLU A 18 14.69 -8.31 2.17
N ASN A 19 13.39 -8.62 2.15
CA ASN A 19 12.59 -9.00 3.33
C ASN A 19 12.55 -7.98 4.49
N ILE A 20 12.74 -6.69 4.19
CA ILE A 20 12.66 -5.61 5.19
C ILE A 20 11.76 -4.47 4.72
N ASP A 21 11.21 -3.74 5.70
CA ASP A 21 10.38 -2.56 5.44
C ASP A 21 11.25 -1.32 5.16
N ILE A 22 10.65 -0.31 4.55
CA ILE A 22 11.37 0.91 4.19
C ILE A 22 11.82 1.72 5.42
N THR A 23 11.06 1.68 6.51
CA THR A 23 11.37 2.36 7.78
C THR A 23 12.63 1.77 8.40
N GLU A 24 12.73 0.44 8.47
CA GLU A 24 13.95 -0.26 8.90
C GLU A 24 15.14 0.06 7.99
N ALA A 25 14.93 0.09 6.66
CA ALA A 25 15.96 0.45 5.70
C ALA A 25 16.47 1.89 5.90
N VAL A 26 15.57 2.86 5.97
CA VAL A 26 15.89 4.29 6.19
C VAL A 26 16.58 4.50 7.52
N ASN A 27 16.12 3.87 8.61
CA ASN A 27 16.78 3.98 9.91
C ASN A 27 18.20 3.42 9.89
N THR A 28 18.43 2.33 9.17
CA THR A 28 19.77 1.75 9.00
C THR A 28 20.69 2.71 8.23
N LEU A 29 20.21 3.24 7.09
CA LEU A 29 20.94 4.20 6.28
C LEU A 29 21.22 5.51 7.03
N ALA A 30 20.24 6.03 7.78
CA ALA A 30 20.34 7.26 8.55
C ALA A 30 21.45 7.19 9.61
N LYS A 31 21.57 6.04 10.30
CA LYS A 31 22.65 5.79 11.27
C LYS A 31 24.03 5.80 10.61
N LEU A 32 24.18 5.12 9.47
CA LEU A 32 25.44 5.08 8.72
C LEU A 32 25.84 6.47 8.19
N LEU A 33 24.86 7.22 7.71
CA LEU A 33 25.02 8.56 7.14
C LEU A 33 25.10 9.67 8.20
N ARG A 34 24.88 9.36 9.49
CA ARG A 34 24.77 10.33 10.58
C ARG A 34 23.84 11.49 10.21
N THR A 35 22.61 11.14 9.83
CA THR A 35 21.57 12.09 9.43
C THR A 35 20.24 11.68 10.03
N LYS A 36 19.26 12.59 10.05
CA LYS A 36 17.89 12.26 10.45
C LYS A 36 17.21 11.42 9.34
N PRO A 37 16.35 10.44 9.69
CA PRO A 37 15.57 9.66 8.72
C PRO A 37 14.91 10.50 7.63
N ASN A 38 14.30 11.64 7.97
CA ASN A 38 13.55 12.50 7.04
C ASN A 38 14.42 13.15 5.96
N ASN A 39 15.74 13.17 6.17
CA ASN A 39 16.68 13.64 5.14
C ASN A 39 16.91 12.60 4.04
N ILE A 40 16.39 11.38 4.20
CA ILE A 40 16.45 10.29 3.22
C ILE A 40 15.05 10.16 2.61
N THR A 41 14.92 10.57 1.35
CA THR A 41 13.64 10.60 0.64
C THR A 41 13.59 9.58 -0.51
N TYR A 42 12.40 9.26 -0.98
CA TYR A 42 12.14 8.24 -2.01
C TYR A 42 10.78 8.47 -2.66
N ALA A 43 10.56 7.86 -3.82
CA ALA A 43 9.36 8.09 -4.61
C ALA A 43 8.14 7.24 -4.18
N GLY A 44 8.36 6.11 -3.51
CA GLY A 44 7.27 5.26 -3.02
C GLY A 44 7.79 4.18 -2.10
N THR A 45 6.93 3.67 -1.22
CA THR A 45 7.23 2.46 -0.44
C THR A 45 7.13 1.22 -1.33
N LYS A 46 7.83 0.14 -0.97
CA LYS A 46 7.83 -1.14 -1.69
C LYS A 46 7.61 -2.29 -0.70
N ASP A 47 7.03 -3.38 -1.18
CA ASP A 47 6.67 -4.54 -0.35
C ASP A 47 7.81 -5.03 0.54
N LYS A 48 7.50 -5.31 1.81
CA LYS A 48 8.46 -5.89 2.76
C LYS A 48 8.89 -7.28 2.32
N ARG A 49 7.92 -8.18 2.08
CA ARG A 49 8.16 -9.59 1.73
C ARG A 49 8.44 -9.73 0.23
N ALA A 50 9.53 -9.13 -0.21
CA ALA A 50 10.00 -9.18 -1.59
C ALA A 50 11.49 -8.83 -1.64
N LYS A 51 12.09 -9.04 -2.82
CA LYS A 51 13.33 -8.39 -3.23
C LYS A 51 12.94 -7.17 -4.06
N THR A 52 13.26 -5.96 -3.61
CA THR A 52 12.79 -4.73 -4.26
C THR A 52 13.94 -3.78 -4.53
N THR A 53 13.93 -3.14 -5.69
CA THR A 53 14.90 -2.14 -6.11
C THR A 53 14.19 -0.79 -6.31
N GLN A 54 14.68 0.29 -5.69
CA GLN A 54 14.09 1.62 -5.81
C GLN A 54 15.14 2.74 -5.76
N ARG A 55 14.81 3.92 -6.29
CA ARG A 55 15.65 5.12 -6.11
C ARG A 55 15.37 5.79 -4.76
N MET A 56 16.46 6.22 -4.14
CA MET A 56 16.52 6.95 -2.88
C MET A 56 17.35 8.21 -3.08
N CYS A 57 17.15 9.18 -2.20
CA CYS A 57 17.85 10.45 -2.21
C CYS A 57 18.24 10.85 -0.78
N VAL A 58 19.42 11.45 -0.60
CA VAL A 58 19.82 12.05 0.68
C VAL A 58 20.54 13.39 0.48
N ASN A 59 20.19 14.37 1.32
CA ASN A 59 20.76 15.71 1.26
C ASN A 59 22.20 15.76 1.81
N LEU A 60 23.12 16.39 1.05
CA LEU A 60 24.50 16.73 1.43
C LEU A 60 25.28 15.56 2.07
N ARG A 61 25.29 14.40 1.42
CA ARG A 61 26.10 13.26 1.85
C ARG A 61 26.96 12.68 0.72
N PRO A 62 28.26 12.40 0.97
CA PRO A 62 29.12 11.73 0.01
C PRO A 62 28.74 10.25 -0.18
N ALA A 63 28.78 9.77 -1.43
CA ALA A 63 28.49 8.38 -1.80
C ALA A 63 29.38 7.36 -1.09
N GLU A 64 30.62 7.74 -0.78
CA GLU A 64 31.64 6.92 -0.13
C GLU A 64 31.23 6.47 1.28
N LEU A 65 30.32 7.21 1.94
CA LEU A 65 29.77 6.79 3.24
C LEU A 65 28.88 5.56 3.12
N LEU A 66 28.26 5.33 1.97
CA LEU A 66 27.42 4.18 1.71
C LEU A 66 28.21 3.05 1.04
N ALA A 67 28.98 3.38 0.00
CA ALA A 67 29.67 2.41 -0.84
C ALA A 67 30.62 1.45 -0.08
N LYS A 68 31.16 1.89 1.07
CA LYS A 68 32.12 1.10 1.87
C LYS A 68 31.48 0.09 2.83
N HIS A 69 30.15 0.10 2.99
CA HIS A 69 29.48 -0.74 3.97
C HIS A 69 28.81 -1.94 3.30
N ASN A 70 29.06 -3.13 3.85
CA ASN A 70 28.29 -4.31 3.52
C ASN A 70 27.12 -4.42 4.51
N MET A 71 25.89 -4.44 4.01
CA MET A 71 24.68 -4.54 4.83
C MET A 71 23.96 -5.83 4.46
N ARG A 72 23.55 -6.63 5.46
CA ARG A 72 23.02 -7.98 5.24
C ARG A 72 21.81 -8.03 4.30
N SER A 73 20.85 -7.13 4.49
CA SER A 73 19.57 -7.11 3.76
C SER A 73 19.42 -5.92 2.82
N LEU A 74 20.49 -5.14 2.64
CA LEU A 74 20.50 -3.90 1.86
C LEU A 74 21.73 -3.86 0.97
N THR A 75 21.54 -3.50 -0.29
CA THR A 75 22.63 -3.17 -1.21
C THR A 75 22.34 -1.81 -1.83
N VAL A 76 23.36 -0.97 -1.92
CA VAL A 76 23.26 0.39 -2.45
C VAL A 76 24.26 0.58 -3.59
N GLY A 77 23.86 1.30 -4.64
CA GLY A 77 24.68 1.51 -5.83
C GLY A 77 24.15 2.61 -6.74
N ASN A 78 24.72 2.71 -7.94
CA ASN A 78 24.29 3.67 -8.98
C ASN A 78 24.22 5.12 -8.46
N PHE A 79 25.26 5.56 -7.76
CA PHE A 79 25.31 6.89 -7.13
C PHE A 79 25.38 8.01 -8.17
N SER A 80 24.61 9.07 -7.98
CA SER A 80 24.66 10.30 -8.78
C SER A 80 24.28 11.52 -7.93
N TYR A 81 24.72 12.71 -8.31
CA TYR A 81 24.39 13.95 -7.59
C TYR A 81 23.44 14.80 -8.44
N HIS A 82 22.37 15.29 -7.81
CA HIS A 82 21.35 16.12 -8.46
C HIS A 82 21.02 17.34 -7.59
N ASP A 83 20.42 18.37 -8.21
CA ASP A 83 20.03 19.60 -7.52
C ASP A 83 18.67 19.50 -6.82
N LYS A 84 17.83 18.52 -7.22
CA LYS A 84 16.49 18.31 -6.67
C LYS A 84 16.41 16.99 -5.88
N PRO A 85 15.60 16.94 -4.81
CA PRO A 85 15.31 15.70 -4.09
C PRO A 85 14.34 14.80 -4.87
N LEU A 86 14.09 13.61 -4.33
CA LEU A 86 12.92 12.80 -4.68
C LEU A 86 11.80 13.11 -3.68
N HIS A 87 10.57 13.21 -4.17
CA HIS A 87 9.36 13.21 -3.35
C HIS A 87 8.53 11.98 -3.69
N LEU A 88 7.65 11.59 -2.79
CA LEU A 88 6.71 10.50 -3.06
C LEU A 88 5.80 10.92 -4.24
N GLY A 89 5.30 9.95 -5.00
CA GLY A 89 4.58 10.21 -6.25
C GLY A 89 5.48 10.47 -7.47
N HIS A 90 6.79 10.75 -7.31
CA HIS A 90 7.73 10.93 -8.43
C HIS A 90 8.03 9.65 -9.25
N LEU A 91 7.32 8.54 -9.01
CA LEU A 91 7.47 7.31 -9.81
C LEU A 91 6.40 7.24 -10.91
N SER A 92 6.74 6.62 -12.03
CA SER A 92 5.77 6.29 -13.08
C SER A 92 5.02 4.99 -12.84
N GLY A 93 5.44 4.19 -11.85
CA GLY A 93 4.91 2.85 -11.63
C GLY A 93 5.97 1.89 -11.07
N ASN A 94 5.63 0.60 -11.08
CA ASN A 94 6.50 -0.49 -10.65
C ASN A 94 6.46 -1.62 -11.67
N ARG A 95 7.64 -2.17 -11.99
CA ARG A 95 7.78 -3.40 -12.76
C ARG A 95 7.88 -4.58 -11.79
N PHE A 96 7.00 -5.54 -11.94
CA PHE A 96 6.90 -6.75 -11.14
C PHE A 96 7.44 -7.94 -11.92
N LYS A 97 8.09 -8.85 -11.19
CA LYS A 97 8.41 -10.19 -11.63
C LYS A 97 7.93 -11.17 -10.58
N VAL A 98 6.93 -11.98 -10.92
CA VAL A 98 6.20 -12.83 -9.96
C VAL A 98 6.24 -14.27 -10.44
N ALA A 99 6.48 -15.19 -9.50
CA ALA A 99 6.35 -16.63 -9.73
C ALA A 99 5.10 -17.13 -8.99
N ILE A 100 4.12 -17.60 -9.76
CA ILE A 100 2.99 -18.37 -9.23
C ILE A 100 3.43 -19.84 -9.26
N ARG A 101 3.64 -20.42 -8.07
CA ARG A 101 4.11 -21.81 -7.91
C ARG A 101 2.95 -22.77 -7.84
N ASP A 102 3.25 -24.04 -8.11
CA ASP A 102 2.34 -25.17 -7.95
C ASP A 102 1.02 -24.99 -8.73
N VAL A 103 1.17 -24.70 -10.02
CA VAL A 103 0.06 -24.41 -10.93
C VAL A 103 -0.48 -25.71 -11.51
N ASN A 104 -1.74 -26.00 -11.22
CA ASN A 104 -2.43 -27.21 -11.67
C ASN A 104 -3.21 -27.05 -13.00
N GLY A 105 -3.45 -25.82 -13.45
CA GLY A 105 -4.14 -25.56 -14.73
C GLY A 105 -3.27 -25.95 -15.93
N ASP A 106 -3.87 -26.33 -17.04
CA ASP A 106 -3.14 -26.61 -18.27
C ASP A 106 -2.64 -25.33 -18.95
N ASP A 107 -1.80 -25.46 -19.98
CA ASP A 107 -1.20 -24.29 -20.63
C ASP A 107 -2.23 -23.48 -21.45
N GLU A 108 -3.35 -24.09 -21.84
CA GLU A 108 -4.45 -23.41 -22.51
C GLU A 108 -5.21 -22.48 -21.54
N ASP A 109 -5.49 -22.95 -20.33
CA ASP A 109 -6.08 -22.16 -19.25
C ASP A 109 -5.19 -20.98 -18.86
N VAL A 110 -3.87 -21.22 -18.74
CA VAL A 110 -2.91 -20.16 -18.48
C VAL A 110 -2.93 -19.11 -19.59
N THR A 111 -2.89 -19.55 -20.85
CA THR A 111 -2.93 -18.65 -22.01
C THR A 111 -4.21 -17.81 -22.01
N LYS A 112 -5.38 -18.43 -21.81
CA LYS A 112 -6.67 -17.72 -21.71
C LYS A 112 -6.68 -16.68 -20.59
N ALA A 113 -6.14 -17.01 -19.42
CA ALA A 113 -6.07 -16.07 -18.29
C ALA A 113 -5.18 -14.87 -18.61
N MET A 114 -4.02 -15.09 -19.24
CA MET A 114 -3.10 -14.03 -19.63
C MET A 114 -3.65 -13.15 -20.75
N ASP A 115 -4.30 -13.76 -21.75
CA ASP A 115 -4.97 -13.03 -22.84
C ASP A 115 -6.10 -12.16 -22.31
N SER A 116 -6.90 -12.69 -21.38
CA SER A 116 -7.95 -11.93 -20.70
C SER A 116 -7.37 -10.74 -19.93
N LEU A 117 -6.30 -10.96 -19.15
CA LEU A 117 -5.63 -9.90 -18.40
C LEU A 117 -5.03 -8.82 -19.32
N SER A 118 -4.40 -9.23 -20.42
CA SER A 118 -3.82 -8.32 -21.41
C SER A 118 -4.90 -7.47 -22.09
N LYS A 119 -6.00 -8.10 -22.50
CA LYS A 119 -7.07 -7.46 -23.26
C LYS A 119 -7.95 -6.55 -22.39
N PHE A 120 -8.35 -7.03 -21.22
CA PHE A 120 -9.37 -6.38 -20.39
C PHE A 120 -8.81 -5.74 -19.11
N GLY A 121 -7.56 -6.04 -18.74
CA GLY A 121 -7.00 -5.61 -17.47
C GLY A 121 -7.59 -6.37 -16.29
N PHE A 122 -7.76 -5.67 -15.17
CA PHE A 122 -8.32 -6.22 -13.93
C PHE A 122 -9.12 -5.14 -13.19
N ILE A 123 -10.00 -5.55 -12.28
CA ILE A 123 -10.74 -4.60 -11.45
C ILE A 123 -9.77 -3.96 -10.46
N ASN A 124 -9.72 -2.63 -10.42
CA ASN A 124 -8.70 -1.88 -9.69
C ASN A 124 -8.98 -1.76 -8.18
N TYR A 125 -9.35 -2.88 -7.54
CA TYR A 125 -9.66 -2.93 -6.12
C TYR A 125 -8.49 -2.50 -5.24
N PHE A 126 -8.83 -1.98 -4.07
CA PHE A 126 -7.92 -1.95 -2.95
C PHE A 126 -7.68 -3.37 -2.45
N GLY A 127 -6.43 -3.82 -2.51
CA GLY A 127 -6.03 -5.12 -2.00
C GLY A 127 -6.12 -5.21 -0.48
N LEU A 128 -6.11 -6.44 0.06
CA LEU A 128 -6.21 -6.70 1.50
C LEU A 128 -5.12 -5.99 2.34
N GLN A 129 -3.97 -5.69 1.74
CA GLN A 129 -2.91 -4.91 2.36
C GLN A 129 -3.40 -3.52 2.83
N ARG A 130 -4.34 -2.89 2.10
CA ARG A 130 -4.92 -1.57 2.46
C ARG A 130 -5.73 -1.63 3.75
N PHE A 131 -6.29 -2.80 4.08
CA PHE A 131 -7.09 -3.00 5.28
C PHE A 131 -6.29 -3.56 6.45
N GLY A 132 -4.98 -3.74 6.29
CA GLY A 132 -4.07 -4.27 7.30
C GLY A 132 -4.09 -5.80 7.40
N SER A 133 -3.13 -6.37 8.13
CA SER A 133 -2.97 -7.82 8.24
C SER A 133 -3.78 -8.47 9.37
N SER A 134 -4.46 -7.68 10.20
CA SER A 134 -5.24 -8.19 11.33
C SER A 134 -6.69 -8.41 10.90
N ALA A 135 -7.12 -9.68 10.86
CA ALA A 135 -8.52 -10.01 10.60
C ALA A 135 -9.46 -9.55 11.74
N SER A 136 -8.97 -9.54 12.99
CA SER A 136 -9.78 -9.17 14.16
C SER A 136 -9.97 -7.66 14.36
N VAL A 137 -9.06 -6.85 13.81
CA VAL A 137 -9.17 -5.38 13.78
C VAL A 137 -8.74 -4.86 12.40
N PRO A 138 -9.67 -4.85 11.43
CA PRO A 138 -9.42 -4.24 10.14
C PRO A 138 -9.18 -2.73 10.26
N THR A 139 -8.26 -2.21 9.47
CA THR A 139 -7.82 -0.79 9.48
C THR A 139 -8.98 0.18 9.22
N HIS A 140 -9.91 -0.20 8.33
CA HIS A 140 -11.08 0.63 8.00
C HIS A 140 -12.04 0.83 9.19
N MET A 141 -12.06 -0.08 10.17
CA MET A 141 -12.90 0.06 11.36
C MET A 141 -12.41 1.20 12.26
N ILE A 142 -11.09 1.40 12.32
CA ILE A 142 -10.49 2.55 13.04
C ILE A 142 -10.83 3.83 12.27
N GLY A 143 -10.73 3.80 10.93
CA GLY A 143 -11.09 4.94 10.07
C GLY A 143 -12.55 5.37 10.25
N LYS A 144 -13.46 4.39 10.27
CA LYS A 144 -14.87 4.62 10.58
C LYS A 144 -15.06 5.31 11.93
N ALA A 145 -14.45 4.77 12.99
CA ALA A 145 -14.54 5.37 14.32
C ALA A 145 -14.04 6.81 14.36
N ILE A 146 -12.95 7.11 13.64
CA ILE A 146 -12.42 8.49 13.49
C ILE A 146 -13.43 9.39 12.76
N LEU A 147 -14.02 8.93 11.65
CA LEU A 147 -15.01 9.70 10.87
C LEU A 147 -16.31 9.96 11.65
N SER A 148 -16.71 9.02 12.52
CA SER A 148 -17.83 9.19 13.44
C SER A 148 -17.49 10.03 14.68
N ALA A 149 -16.25 10.50 14.83
CA ALA A 149 -15.71 11.12 16.04
C ALA A 149 -15.87 10.26 17.32
N ASP A 150 -15.98 8.94 17.17
CA ASP A 150 -15.98 7.98 18.28
C ASP A 150 -14.54 7.66 18.69
N TRP A 151 -13.92 8.62 19.37
CA TRP A 151 -12.52 8.53 19.81
C TRP A 151 -12.29 7.34 20.74
N LYS A 152 -13.29 6.99 21.56
CA LYS A 152 -13.20 5.85 22.47
C LYS A 152 -13.08 4.56 21.67
N LEU A 153 -13.98 4.34 20.70
CA LEU A 153 -13.91 3.16 19.84
C LEU A 153 -12.61 3.12 19.04
N ALA A 154 -12.14 4.26 18.51
CA ALA A 154 -10.87 4.32 17.78
C ALA A 154 -9.71 3.85 18.66
N VAL A 155 -9.61 4.35 19.91
CA VAL A 155 -8.58 3.92 20.87
C VAL A 155 -8.74 2.45 21.24
N GLU A 156 -9.97 1.98 21.48
CA GLU A 156 -10.22 0.59 21.83
C GLU A 156 -9.84 -0.37 20.70
N LEU A 157 -10.15 -0.05 19.45
CA LEU A 157 -9.72 -0.82 18.28
C LEU A 157 -8.19 -0.81 18.15
N ILE A 158 -7.56 0.36 18.33
CA ILE A 158 -6.10 0.48 18.31
C ILE A 158 -5.46 -0.38 19.39
N LEU A 159 -6.04 -0.52 20.58
CA LEU A 159 -5.47 -1.24 21.72
C LEU A 159 -6.01 -2.68 21.91
N LYS A 160 -6.94 -3.13 21.08
CA LYS A 160 -7.53 -4.48 21.17
C LYS A 160 -6.45 -5.57 21.00
N PRO A 161 -6.39 -6.58 21.88
CA PRO A 161 -5.49 -7.72 21.70
C PRO A 161 -5.76 -8.46 20.38
N ARG A 162 -4.71 -8.95 19.74
CA ARG A 162 -4.78 -9.63 18.44
C ARG A 162 -4.24 -11.05 18.56
N GLU A 163 -4.98 -12.02 18.04
CA GLU A 163 -4.50 -13.40 17.96
C GLU A 163 -3.33 -13.51 16.97
N GLY A 164 -2.29 -14.24 17.36
CA GLY A 164 -1.11 -14.43 16.53
C GLY A 164 -0.29 -13.16 16.24
N GLU A 165 -0.45 -12.10 17.05
CA GLU A 165 0.30 -10.84 16.89
C GLU A 165 1.81 -11.10 16.83
N ARG A 166 2.38 -10.95 15.63
CA ARG A 166 3.83 -11.03 15.37
C ARG A 166 4.47 -9.70 15.75
N GLY A 167 4.51 -9.40 17.05
CA GLY A 167 5.05 -8.16 17.61
C GLY A 167 6.03 -8.40 18.77
N PHE A 168 6.54 -7.32 19.35
CA PHE A 168 7.32 -7.39 20.58
C PHE A 168 6.43 -7.91 21.71
N LYS A 169 6.94 -8.87 22.51
CA LYS A 169 6.18 -9.50 23.61
C LYS A 169 5.58 -8.45 24.57
N ASP A 170 6.31 -7.36 24.78
CA ASP A 170 5.93 -6.22 25.62
C ASP A 170 4.65 -5.52 25.14
N LEU A 171 4.50 -5.34 23.82
CA LEU A 171 3.33 -4.69 23.23
C LEU A 171 2.07 -5.54 23.40
N LYS A 172 2.20 -6.84 23.16
CA LYS A 172 1.11 -7.81 23.38
C LYS A 172 0.65 -7.78 24.84
N ALA A 173 1.60 -7.83 25.78
CA ALA A 173 1.29 -7.77 27.21
C ALA A 173 0.60 -6.44 27.59
N ALA A 174 1.05 -5.31 27.04
CA ALA A 174 0.43 -4.01 27.28
C ALA A 174 -1.03 -3.95 26.78
N ARG A 175 -1.31 -4.48 25.58
CA ARG A 175 -2.67 -4.59 25.04
C ARG A 175 -3.56 -5.47 25.92
N GLU A 176 -3.07 -6.63 26.33
CA GLU A 176 -3.79 -7.56 27.21
C GLU A 176 -4.12 -6.93 28.57
N GLU A 177 -3.15 -6.26 29.20
CA GLU A 177 -3.34 -5.59 30.48
C GLU A 177 -4.32 -4.41 30.36
N TRP A 178 -4.24 -3.62 29.28
CA TRP A 178 -5.23 -2.58 28.99
C TRP A 178 -6.63 -3.18 28.82
N TRP A 179 -6.77 -4.25 28.05
CA TRP A 179 -8.06 -4.85 27.74
C TRP A 179 -8.75 -5.39 28.99
N LYS A 180 -7.98 -5.98 29.91
CA LYS A 180 -8.46 -6.54 31.18
C LYS A 180 -8.78 -5.46 32.22
N SER A 181 -7.89 -4.49 32.40
CA SER A 181 -7.94 -3.58 33.55
C SER A 181 -8.48 -2.18 33.23
N LYS A 182 -8.46 -1.78 31.95
CA LYS A 182 -8.67 -0.41 31.46
C LYS A 182 -7.83 0.63 32.21
N ASN A 183 -6.70 0.20 32.80
CA ASN A 183 -5.81 1.05 33.59
C ASN A 183 -4.54 1.35 32.77
N PRO A 184 -4.36 2.59 32.27
CA PRO A 184 -3.24 2.93 31.41
C PRO A 184 -1.90 2.86 32.16
N ALA A 185 -1.88 3.12 33.47
CA ALA A 185 -0.65 3.03 34.27
C ALA A 185 -0.15 1.59 34.42
N LYS A 186 -1.04 0.60 34.45
CA LYS A 186 -0.64 -0.83 34.44
C LYS A 186 -0.16 -1.26 33.06
N ALA A 187 -0.90 -0.92 32.01
CA ALA A 187 -0.53 -1.27 30.64
C ALA A 187 0.83 -0.66 30.21
N VAL A 188 1.11 0.60 30.55
CA VAL A 188 2.40 1.25 30.24
C VAL A 188 3.58 0.56 30.92
N LYS A 189 3.39 -0.07 32.09
CA LYS A 189 4.48 -0.82 32.77
C LYS A 189 4.90 -2.08 32.00
N CYS A 190 4.05 -2.59 31.12
CA CYS A 190 4.37 -3.73 30.27
C CYS A 190 5.22 -3.34 29.05
N LEU A 191 5.28 -2.05 28.70
CA LEU A 191 6.02 -1.56 27.53
C LEU A 191 7.52 -1.41 27.84
N SER A 192 8.34 -1.58 26.81
CA SER A 192 9.77 -1.27 26.90
C SER A 192 10.00 0.23 27.12
N LYS A 193 11.10 0.60 27.79
CA LYS A 193 11.46 2.01 28.04
C LYS A 193 11.69 2.84 26.77
N HIS A 194 11.99 2.18 25.65
CA HIS A 194 12.27 2.81 24.37
C HIS A 194 11.15 2.56 23.35
N ASP A 195 9.96 2.17 23.82
CA ASP A 195 8.82 1.95 22.95
C ASP A 195 8.42 3.24 22.21
N ARG A 196 8.27 3.11 20.89
CA ARG A 196 7.83 4.20 20.00
C ARG A 196 6.59 3.80 19.20
N SER A 197 5.88 2.77 19.66
CA SER A 197 4.69 2.26 19.00
C SER A 197 3.54 3.25 19.12
N ILE A 198 2.57 3.13 18.20
CA ILE A 198 1.35 3.96 18.22
C ILE A 198 0.57 3.69 19.51
N GLU A 199 0.45 2.43 19.87
CA GLU A 199 -0.20 1.93 21.08
C GLU A 199 0.47 2.48 22.33
N GLY A 200 1.81 2.51 22.34
CA GLY A 200 2.59 3.08 23.43
C GLY A 200 2.31 4.57 23.62
N LYS A 201 2.30 5.35 22.54
CA LYS A 201 1.95 6.79 22.57
C LYS A 201 0.52 7.01 23.10
N VAL A 202 -0.44 6.23 22.62
CA VAL A 202 -1.83 6.26 23.06
C VAL A 202 -1.92 5.96 24.57
N LEU A 203 -1.32 4.86 25.03
CA LEU A 203 -1.35 4.45 26.44
C LEU A 203 -0.64 5.46 27.36
N GLN A 204 0.47 6.04 26.91
CA GLN A 204 1.18 7.09 27.65
C GLN A 204 0.33 8.34 27.83
N THR A 205 -0.40 8.74 26.79
CA THR A 205 -1.31 9.89 26.82
C THR A 205 -2.49 9.66 27.76
N LEU A 206 -3.12 8.47 27.69
CA LEU A 206 -4.19 8.10 28.63
C LEU A 206 -3.70 8.04 30.08
N LYS A 207 -2.43 7.69 30.31
CA LYS A 207 -1.83 7.71 31.64
C LYS A 207 -1.60 9.13 32.15
N SER A 208 -1.07 10.04 31.30
CA SER A 208 -0.69 11.39 31.73
C SER A 208 -1.86 12.38 31.78
N GLN A 209 -2.85 12.22 30.90
CA GLN A 209 -3.98 13.16 30.76
C GLN A 209 -5.32 12.60 31.25
N GLY A 210 -5.34 11.34 31.71
CA GLY A 210 -6.53 10.67 32.25
C GLY A 210 -7.08 9.57 31.34
N SER A 211 -7.67 8.54 31.94
CA SER A 211 -8.07 7.30 31.25
C SER A 211 -9.15 7.47 30.17
N ASN A 212 -9.81 8.63 30.15
CA ASN A 212 -10.87 8.97 29.20
C ASN A 212 -10.43 10.04 28.17
N ALA A 213 -9.14 10.43 28.16
CA ALA A 213 -8.58 11.40 27.23
C ALA A 213 -8.38 10.81 25.81
N TYR A 214 -9.41 10.14 25.28
CA TYR A 214 -9.34 9.37 24.03
C TYR A 214 -9.06 10.24 22.81
N CYS A 215 -9.69 11.41 22.72
CA CYS A 215 -9.43 12.36 21.65
C CYS A 215 -7.95 12.75 21.63
N ASN A 216 -7.42 13.26 22.74
CA ASN A 216 -6.01 13.65 22.86
C ASN A 216 -5.06 12.47 22.53
N ALA A 217 -5.40 11.25 22.95
CA ALA A 217 -4.62 10.07 22.65
C ALA A 217 -4.56 9.77 21.13
N ILE A 218 -5.66 9.91 20.39
CA ILE A 218 -5.68 9.79 18.93
C ILE A 218 -4.82 10.87 18.26
N PHE A 219 -4.85 12.11 18.75
CA PHE A 219 -4.06 13.22 18.20
C PHE A 219 -2.54 13.05 18.38
N THR A 220 -2.08 12.15 19.25
CA THR A 220 -0.63 11.84 19.38
C THR A 220 -0.09 10.95 18.25
N ILE A 221 -1.00 10.35 17.47
CA ILE A 221 -0.65 9.51 16.34
C ILE A 221 -0.23 10.42 15.17
N PRO A 222 0.89 10.13 14.49
CA PRO A 222 1.31 10.92 13.33
C PRO A 222 0.21 11.04 12.27
N ARG A 223 0.04 12.24 11.69
CA ARG A 223 -1.01 12.53 10.70
C ARG A 223 -1.09 11.49 9.60
N ASN A 224 0.06 11.09 9.03
CA ASN A 224 0.11 10.11 7.95
C ASN A 224 -0.53 8.77 8.36
N THR A 225 -0.31 8.32 9.59
CA THR A 225 -0.93 7.10 10.12
C THR A 225 -2.43 7.27 10.34
N LEU A 226 -2.86 8.42 10.86
CA LEU A 226 -4.29 8.73 11.01
C LEU A 226 -5.00 8.69 9.64
N MET A 227 -4.38 9.28 8.63
CA MET A 227 -4.90 9.27 7.26
C MET A 227 -4.99 7.87 6.67
N LEU A 228 -4.05 6.96 6.98
CA LEU A 228 -4.16 5.56 6.56
C LEU A 228 -5.45 4.90 7.07
N TYR A 229 -5.89 5.20 8.29
CA TYR A 229 -7.15 4.67 8.82
C TYR A 229 -8.36 5.18 8.03
N VAL A 230 -8.44 6.51 7.85
CA VAL A 230 -9.55 7.15 7.14
C VAL A 230 -9.60 6.71 5.68
N HIS A 231 -8.46 6.68 4.98
CA HIS A 231 -8.38 6.23 3.60
C HIS A 231 -8.73 4.75 3.45
N ALA A 232 -8.40 3.89 4.43
CA ALA A 232 -8.85 2.50 4.40
C ALA A 232 -10.38 2.39 4.45
N TYR A 233 -11.09 3.31 5.12
CA TYR A 233 -12.55 3.34 5.07
C TYR A 233 -13.09 3.81 3.71
N GLN A 234 -12.52 4.88 3.14
CA GLN A 234 -12.87 5.31 1.77
C GLN A 234 -12.66 4.17 0.76
N SER A 235 -11.55 3.43 0.88
CA SER A 235 -11.22 2.28 0.04
C SER A 235 -12.25 1.14 0.16
N LEU A 236 -12.81 0.91 1.35
CA LEU A 236 -13.84 -0.10 1.56
C LEU A 236 -15.12 0.27 0.80
N ILE A 237 -15.57 1.53 0.95
CA ILE A 237 -16.76 2.02 0.26
C ILE A 237 -16.55 1.96 -1.25
N TRP A 238 -15.40 2.42 -1.75
CA TRP A 238 -15.07 2.34 -3.18
C TRP A 238 -15.14 0.89 -3.70
N ASN A 239 -14.53 -0.07 -2.99
CA ASN A 239 -14.60 -1.49 -3.35
C ASN A 239 -16.05 -2.02 -3.39
N LYS A 240 -16.91 -1.64 -2.42
CA LYS A 240 -18.34 -2.02 -2.42
C LYS A 240 -19.06 -1.48 -3.65
N ILE A 241 -18.86 -0.19 -3.95
CA ILE A 241 -19.51 0.49 -5.09
C ILE A 241 -19.08 -0.14 -6.41
N VAL A 242 -17.78 -0.34 -6.63
CA VAL A 242 -17.25 -0.94 -7.86
C VAL A 242 -17.72 -2.39 -8.04
N SER A 243 -17.76 -3.17 -6.95
CA SER A 243 -18.28 -4.54 -6.99
C SER A 243 -19.74 -4.55 -7.46
N ARG A 244 -20.59 -3.67 -6.91
CA ARG A 244 -21.99 -3.55 -7.29
C ARG A 244 -22.14 -3.04 -8.73
N ARG A 245 -21.36 -2.02 -9.12
CA ARG A 245 -21.34 -1.46 -10.48
C ARG A 245 -21.04 -2.51 -11.54
N ILE A 246 -20.02 -3.34 -11.32
CA ILE A 246 -19.66 -4.40 -12.27
C ILE A 246 -20.74 -5.48 -12.29
N LYS A 247 -21.29 -5.84 -11.12
CA LYS A 247 -22.37 -6.83 -11.03
C LYS A 247 -23.63 -6.41 -11.79
N GLU A 248 -24.03 -5.15 -11.68
CA GLU A 248 -25.30 -4.66 -12.26
C GLU A 248 -25.16 -4.28 -13.74
N PHE A 249 -24.03 -3.70 -14.15
CA PHE A 249 -23.89 -3.09 -15.48
C PHE A 249 -22.75 -3.68 -16.33
N GLY A 250 -21.94 -4.58 -15.77
CA GLY A 250 -20.82 -5.20 -16.47
C GLY A 250 -19.72 -4.22 -16.91
N LEU A 251 -18.90 -4.64 -17.87
CA LEU A 251 -17.74 -3.89 -18.37
C LEU A 251 -18.08 -3.01 -19.58
N LYS A 252 -19.17 -2.23 -19.46
CA LYS A 252 -19.58 -1.25 -20.47
C LYS A 252 -19.80 0.12 -19.80
N PRO A 253 -19.42 1.23 -20.44
CA PRO A 253 -19.78 2.57 -19.96
C PRO A 253 -21.31 2.73 -19.89
N ILE A 254 -21.79 3.49 -18.91
CA ILE A 254 -23.20 3.89 -18.82
C ILE A 254 -23.32 5.40 -18.64
N ALA A 255 -24.47 5.97 -19.05
CA ALA A 255 -24.72 7.38 -18.85
C ALA A 255 -24.68 7.73 -17.35
N GLY A 256 -24.09 8.88 -17.02
CA GLY A 256 -23.83 9.32 -15.66
C GLY A 256 -22.54 8.76 -15.04
N ASP A 257 -21.82 7.85 -15.71
CA ASP A 257 -20.45 7.50 -15.28
C ASP A 257 -19.51 8.73 -15.35
N LEU A 258 -18.40 8.67 -14.62
CA LEU A 258 -17.42 9.76 -14.55
C LEU A 258 -16.14 9.39 -15.31
N VAL A 259 -15.54 10.39 -15.97
CA VAL A 259 -14.19 10.33 -16.54
C VAL A 259 -13.38 11.55 -16.13
N ILE A 260 -12.06 11.41 -16.02
CA ILE A 260 -11.16 12.56 -15.84
C ILE A 260 -11.16 13.41 -17.12
N ASP A 261 -11.32 14.72 -16.97
CA ASP A 261 -11.28 15.70 -18.05
C ASP A 261 -9.84 16.18 -18.29
N ASP A 262 -9.27 15.75 -19.41
CA ASP A 262 -7.89 16.10 -19.81
C ASP A 262 -7.80 17.49 -20.48
N SER A 263 -8.91 18.20 -20.71
CA SER A 263 -8.91 19.46 -21.46
C SER A 263 -8.27 20.66 -20.75
N GLY A 264 -7.88 20.49 -19.48
CA GLY A 264 -7.23 21.51 -18.65
C GLY A 264 -5.72 21.38 -18.45
N THR A 265 -5.07 20.32 -18.95
CA THR A 265 -3.63 20.06 -18.76
C THR A 265 -2.82 20.46 -20.00
N ASN A 266 -2.45 21.75 -20.08
CA ASN A 266 -1.51 22.22 -21.09
C ASN A 266 -0.09 21.69 -20.80
N GLY A 267 0.37 20.71 -21.59
CA GLY A 267 1.71 20.75 -22.21
C GLY A 267 2.97 20.59 -21.36
N GLU A 268 2.90 20.19 -20.10
CA GLU A 268 4.03 19.59 -19.37
C GLU A 268 3.56 18.25 -18.80
N ASP A 269 4.46 17.27 -18.69
CA ASP A 269 4.23 15.91 -18.14
C ASP A 269 3.84 15.92 -16.64
N ASP A 270 2.90 16.79 -16.24
CA ASP A 270 2.18 16.74 -15.00
C ASP A 270 1.18 15.60 -15.09
N LYS A 271 1.69 14.42 -14.76
CA LYS A 271 0.89 13.23 -14.47
C LYS A 271 -0.12 13.58 -13.40
N VAL A 272 -1.34 13.90 -13.82
CA VAL A 272 -2.54 13.78 -12.98
C VAL A 272 -2.82 12.28 -12.84
N ASP A 273 -1.93 11.59 -12.14
CA ASP A 273 -2.23 10.29 -11.58
C ASP A 273 -2.87 10.57 -10.22
N SER A 274 -4.01 9.93 -9.98
CA SER A 274 -4.79 10.02 -8.75
C SER A 274 -4.07 9.32 -7.59
N SER A 275 -2.81 9.67 -7.36
CA SER A 275 -1.96 9.05 -6.37
C SER A 275 -2.54 9.30 -4.99
N GLU A 276 -3.04 8.23 -4.37
CA GLU A 276 -3.32 8.17 -2.93
C GLU A 276 -2.04 8.23 -2.07
N ASP A 277 -0.88 8.23 -2.73
CA ASP A 277 0.39 8.49 -2.09
C ASP A 277 0.64 10.01 -2.11
N GLU A 278 0.33 10.62 -0.96
CA GLU A 278 0.67 11.98 -0.53
C GLU A 278 -0.42 13.05 -0.54
N GLU A 279 -1.35 12.96 0.42
CA GLU A 279 -1.59 14.12 1.28
C GLU A 279 -0.61 14.16 2.46
N THR A 280 0.55 13.51 2.37
CA THR A 280 1.58 13.56 3.40
C THR A 280 2.39 14.84 3.21
N ASN A 281 1.81 15.97 3.62
CA ASN A 281 2.58 17.19 3.87
C ASN A 281 3.80 16.79 4.71
N GLY A 282 4.98 16.98 4.13
CA GLY A 282 6.27 16.61 4.67
C GLY A 282 6.70 17.48 5.85
N ASP A 283 5.83 17.68 6.83
CA ASP A 283 6.15 18.30 8.10
C ASP A 283 5.92 17.26 9.20
N GLU A 284 6.97 16.49 9.50
CA GLU A 284 7.12 15.94 10.84
C GLU A 284 7.44 17.10 11.80
N GLU A 285 6.44 17.93 12.09
CA GLU A 285 6.46 18.73 13.31
C GLU A 285 5.94 17.87 14.45
N GLU A 286 6.84 17.57 15.39
CA GLU A 286 6.48 17.24 16.76
C GLU A 286 5.59 18.38 17.28
N ILE A 287 4.33 18.04 17.60
CA ILE A 287 3.43 18.94 18.33
C ILE A 287 3.96 19.01 19.77
N ASP A 288 4.91 19.91 20.01
CA ASP A 288 5.10 20.50 21.32
C ASP A 288 4.43 21.88 21.29
N ALA A 289 3.53 22.08 22.25
CA ALA A 289 2.69 23.26 22.35
C ALA A 289 3.51 24.56 22.40
N VAL A 290 3.27 25.49 21.47
CA VAL A 290 3.02 26.94 21.70
C VAL A 290 2.51 27.54 20.40
N VAL A 291 1.37 28.22 20.48
CA VAL A 291 0.81 29.09 19.44
C VAL A 291 1.79 30.22 19.16
N GLN A 292 2.37 30.27 17.95
CA GLN A 292 2.73 31.55 17.33
C GLN A 292 2.83 31.39 15.81
N GLU A 293 1.88 32.05 15.14
CA GLU A 293 1.83 32.27 13.71
C GLU A 293 3.12 32.93 13.20
N LYS A 294 3.81 32.29 12.26
CA LYS A 294 4.46 32.98 11.14
C LYS A 294 4.28 32.15 9.87
N SER A 295 3.38 32.65 9.04
CA SER A 295 3.17 32.30 7.64
C SER A 295 4.46 32.51 6.85
N ASP A 296 5.00 31.44 6.28
CA ASP A 296 5.77 31.47 5.03
C ASP A 296 6.07 30.03 4.58
N SER A 297 5.10 29.38 3.95
CA SER A 297 5.37 28.25 3.05
C SER A 297 4.33 28.23 1.92
N LYS A 298 4.82 28.34 0.69
CA LYS A 298 4.03 28.17 -0.53
C LYS A 298 3.49 26.74 -0.53
N ALA A 299 2.20 26.58 -0.24
CA ALA A 299 1.48 25.33 -0.43
C ALA A 299 1.67 24.86 -1.88
N SER A 300 1.94 23.57 -2.07
CA SER A 300 1.98 22.97 -3.39
C SER A 300 0.62 23.13 -4.06
N ASP A 301 0.61 23.65 -5.29
CA ASP A 301 -0.56 23.80 -6.16
C ASP A 301 -1.07 22.44 -6.65
N TYR A 302 -1.51 21.55 -5.74
CA TYR A 302 -2.19 20.32 -6.13
C TYR A 302 -3.58 20.68 -6.69
N LYS A 303 -3.67 20.80 -8.02
CA LYS A 303 -4.94 20.96 -8.72
C LYS A 303 -5.64 19.60 -8.76
N ARG A 304 -6.85 19.57 -8.22
CA ARG A 304 -7.65 18.35 -8.17
C ARG A 304 -8.08 17.94 -9.58
N PRO A 305 -8.21 16.63 -9.85
CA PRO A 305 -8.71 16.16 -11.13
C PRO A 305 -10.12 16.70 -11.37
N ILE A 306 -10.32 17.37 -12.50
CA ILE A 306 -11.65 17.76 -12.98
C ILE A 306 -12.26 16.52 -13.63
N VAL A 307 -13.55 16.27 -13.37
CA VAL A 307 -14.28 15.15 -13.95
C VAL A 307 -15.45 15.62 -14.79
N LYS A 308 -15.73 14.85 -15.84
CA LYS A 308 -16.89 15.00 -16.72
C LYS A 308 -17.86 13.83 -16.50
N LEU A 309 -19.16 14.12 -16.47
CA LEU A 309 -20.23 13.12 -16.54
C LEU A 309 -20.44 12.66 -17.98
N LEU A 310 -20.56 11.35 -18.18
CA LEU A 310 -20.84 10.78 -19.49
C LEU A 310 -22.31 10.97 -19.88
N THR A 311 -22.52 11.55 -21.05
CA THR A 311 -23.81 11.62 -21.74
C THR A 311 -24.06 10.34 -22.55
N LYS A 312 -25.22 10.21 -23.20
CA LYS A 312 -25.51 9.03 -24.04
C LYS A 312 -24.64 9.00 -25.29
N GLU A 313 -24.28 10.17 -25.79
CA GLU A 313 -23.42 10.40 -26.95
C GLU A 313 -21.96 9.99 -26.67
N ASP A 314 -21.50 10.12 -25.43
CA ASP A 314 -20.14 9.77 -25.03
C ASP A 314 -19.90 8.24 -24.93
N LEU A 315 -20.96 7.43 -24.83
CA LEU A 315 -20.86 6.00 -24.50
C LEU A 315 -20.15 5.17 -25.56
N GLU A 316 -20.36 5.50 -26.84
CA GLU A 316 -19.76 4.76 -27.95
C GLU A 316 -18.26 5.02 -28.09
N THR A 317 -17.80 6.19 -27.64
CA THR A 317 -16.42 6.65 -27.82
C THR A 317 -15.57 6.50 -26.57
N THR A 318 -16.19 6.32 -25.39
CA THR A 318 -15.48 6.25 -24.11
C THR A 318 -15.06 4.81 -23.78
N PRO A 319 -13.75 4.53 -23.66
CA PRO A 319 -13.28 3.23 -23.18
C PRO A 319 -13.63 2.99 -21.70
N ILE A 320 -13.99 1.75 -21.34
CA ILE A 320 -14.38 1.37 -19.98
C ILE A 320 -13.27 1.61 -18.93
N ASP A 321 -12.01 1.57 -19.32
CA ASP A 321 -10.85 1.82 -18.46
C ASP A 321 -10.63 3.30 -18.13
N ARG A 322 -11.30 4.21 -18.85
CA ARG A 322 -11.33 5.65 -18.49
C ARG A 322 -12.33 5.96 -17.38
N ILE A 323 -13.25 5.05 -17.08
CA ILE A 323 -14.27 5.26 -16.05
C ILE A 323 -13.60 5.32 -14.68
N VAL A 324 -13.94 6.36 -13.91
CA VAL A 324 -13.50 6.54 -12.54
C VAL A 324 -14.68 6.60 -11.59
N TYR A 325 -14.46 6.26 -10.33
CA TYR A 325 -15.42 6.49 -9.25
C TYR A 325 -14.77 7.22 -8.08
N PRO A 326 -15.52 8.09 -7.38
CA PRO A 326 -14.98 8.86 -6.28
C PRO A 326 -14.69 7.97 -5.07
N MET A 327 -13.55 8.22 -4.45
CA MET A 327 -13.31 7.94 -3.05
C MET A 327 -14.17 8.93 -2.24
N PRO A 328 -15.08 8.47 -1.36
CA PRO A 328 -16.00 9.36 -0.66
C PRO A 328 -15.27 10.46 0.09
N GLY A 329 -15.68 11.71 -0.08
CA GLY A 329 -15.06 12.85 0.57
C GLY A 329 -15.99 14.06 0.51
N HIS A 330 -15.61 15.15 1.15
CA HIS A 330 -16.47 16.33 1.21
C HIS A 330 -16.37 17.26 -0.02
N ASP A 331 -15.56 16.89 -1.02
CA ASP A 331 -15.32 17.69 -2.22
C ASP A 331 -15.04 16.79 -3.44
N VAL A 332 -16.05 15.97 -3.78
CA VAL A 332 -16.08 15.10 -4.95
C VAL A 332 -17.44 15.17 -5.64
N VAL A 333 -17.40 15.03 -6.97
CA VAL A 333 -18.58 14.81 -7.81
C VAL A 333 -18.93 13.31 -7.80
N TYR A 334 -20.20 13.01 -7.54
CA TYR A 334 -20.75 11.66 -7.63
C TYR A 334 -21.38 11.40 -9.01
N PRO A 335 -21.47 10.13 -9.46
CA PRO A 335 -22.14 9.76 -10.73
C PRO A 335 -23.59 10.24 -10.78
N ASP A 336 -24.06 10.71 -11.93
CA ASP A 336 -25.46 11.15 -12.12
C ASP A 336 -26.35 9.99 -12.60
N ASN A 337 -26.37 8.91 -11.81
CA ASN A 337 -27.18 7.73 -12.05
C ASN A 337 -27.44 6.99 -10.71
N ALA A 338 -27.99 5.77 -10.76
CA ALA A 338 -28.31 4.97 -9.57
C ALA A 338 -27.14 4.81 -8.59
N ILE A 339 -25.90 4.86 -9.08
CA ILE A 339 -24.68 4.66 -8.29
C ILE A 339 -24.52 5.72 -7.20
N ALA A 340 -24.93 6.97 -7.43
CA ALA A 340 -24.84 8.02 -6.40
C ALA A 340 -25.61 7.62 -5.12
N SER A 341 -26.79 7.03 -5.29
CA SER A 341 -27.62 6.59 -4.15
C SER A 341 -26.94 5.47 -3.35
N TRP A 342 -26.14 4.62 -4.01
CA TRP A 342 -25.42 3.52 -3.36
C TRP A 342 -24.32 4.00 -2.43
N TYR A 343 -23.70 5.15 -2.70
CA TYR A 343 -22.77 5.76 -1.75
C TYR A 343 -23.47 6.16 -0.46
N THR A 344 -24.65 6.76 -0.58
CA THR A 344 -25.45 7.16 0.58
C THR A 344 -25.91 5.94 1.37
N GLU A 345 -26.39 4.90 0.67
CA GLU A 345 -26.77 3.62 1.25
C GLU A 345 -25.57 3.00 2.03
N ALA A 346 -24.42 2.85 1.38
CA ALA A 346 -23.24 2.23 1.98
C ALA A 346 -22.68 2.99 3.20
N LEU A 347 -22.78 4.33 3.22
CA LEU A 347 -22.41 5.14 4.38
C LEU A 347 -23.44 5.01 5.50
N SER A 348 -24.73 4.95 5.16
CA SER A 348 -25.81 4.83 6.14
C SER A 348 -25.80 3.51 6.92
N GLU A 349 -25.33 2.41 6.31
CA GLU A 349 -25.06 1.13 7.00
C GLU A 349 -24.15 1.29 8.23
N ASP A 350 -23.28 2.32 8.18
CA ASP A 350 -22.30 2.64 9.21
C ASP A 350 -22.69 3.86 10.06
N ASN A 351 -23.91 4.39 9.91
CA ASN A 351 -24.38 5.64 10.50
C ASN A 351 -23.52 6.86 10.12
N LEU A 352 -23.00 6.86 8.90
CA LEU A 352 -22.22 7.97 8.33
C LEU A 352 -22.99 8.65 7.19
N THR A 353 -22.60 9.89 6.93
CA THR A 353 -23.08 10.73 5.83
C THR A 353 -21.88 11.38 5.13
N PRO A 354 -22.05 11.96 3.92
CA PRO A 354 -20.97 12.69 3.27
C PRO A 354 -20.35 13.82 4.13
N GLU A 355 -21.14 14.44 5.02
CA GLU A 355 -20.65 15.51 5.91
C GLU A 355 -19.63 15.02 6.94
N ASN A 356 -19.62 13.72 7.28
CA ASN A 356 -18.63 13.17 8.21
C ASN A 356 -17.20 13.25 7.67
N PHE A 357 -17.03 13.37 6.36
CA PHE A 357 -15.72 13.59 5.75
C PHE A 357 -15.22 15.03 5.91
N LYS A 358 -16.08 15.96 6.34
CA LYS A 358 -15.75 17.35 6.69
C LYS A 358 -15.69 17.50 8.22
N SER A 359 -14.61 17.03 8.81
CA SER A 359 -14.43 17.05 10.27
C SER A 359 -14.24 18.47 10.82
N THR A 360 -14.76 18.72 12.02
CA THR A 360 -14.44 19.94 12.80
C THR A 360 -12.95 20.03 13.12
N HIS A 361 -12.28 18.89 13.21
CA HIS A 361 -10.83 18.80 13.30
C HIS A 361 -10.24 18.65 11.90
N LYS A 362 -9.66 19.74 11.37
CA LYS A 362 -9.12 19.81 10.00
C LYS A 362 -8.22 18.63 9.61
N VAL A 363 -7.48 18.05 10.57
CA VAL A 363 -6.60 16.88 10.33
C VAL A 363 -7.34 15.64 9.84
N PHE A 364 -8.63 15.49 10.12
CA PHE A 364 -9.46 14.36 9.67
C PHE A 364 -10.40 14.74 8.52
N SER A 365 -10.35 15.98 8.02
CA SER A 365 -11.12 16.36 6.84
C SER A 365 -10.48 15.75 5.60
N VAL A 366 -11.28 15.08 4.78
CA VAL A 366 -10.81 14.50 3.52
C VAL A 366 -11.66 14.99 2.36
N PHE A 367 -10.99 15.56 1.36
CA PHE A 367 -11.63 16.07 0.16
C PHE A 367 -12.21 14.94 -0.69
N GLY A 368 -11.51 13.81 -0.75
CA GLY A 368 -11.79 12.72 -1.69
C GLY A 368 -10.94 12.86 -2.96
N THR A 369 -11.02 11.85 -3.81
CA THR A 369 -10.31 11.79 -5.10
C THR A 369 -11.04 10.81 -6.02
N TYR A 370 -10.54 10.58 -7.23
CA TYR A 370 -11.11 9.65 -8.19
C TYR A 370 -10.17 8.49 -8.42
N ARG A 371 -10.72 7.30 -8.64
CA ARG A 371 -9.94 6.10 -8.94
C ARG A 371 -10.55 5.36 -10.12
N ASN A 372 -9.70 4.93 -11.06
CA ASN A 372 -10.13 4.14 -12.21
C ASN A 372 -10.80 2.84 -11.79
N LEU A 373 -11.90 2.51 -12.46
CA LEU A 373 -12.64 1.26 -12.31
C LEU A 373 -11.75 0.04 -12.61
N LEU A 374 -11.03 0.11 -13.72
CA LEU A 374 -10.13 -0.96 -14.19
C LEU A 374 -8.68 -0.49 -14.15
N GLY A 375 -7.79 -1.41 -13.77
CA GLY A 375 -6.35 -1.27 -13.90
C GLY A 375 -5.88 -1.97 -15.17
N ARG A 376 -4.84 -1.42 -15.81
CA ARG A 376 -4.16 -2.06 -16.93
C ARG A 376 -2.80 -2.59 -16.54
N VAL A 377 -2.43 -3.66 -17.21
CA VAL A 377 -1.10 -4.26 -17.13
C VAL A 377 -0.33 -3.83 -18.37
N GLU A 378 0.84 -3.23 -18.19
CA GLU A 378 1.73 -2.84 -19.28
C GLU A 378 2.91 -3.80 -19.37
N ASN A 379 3.43 -4.03 -20.58
CA ASN A 379 4.61 -4.88 -20.80
C ASN A 379 4.46 -6.28 -20.19
N LEU A 380 3.29 -6.92 -20.36
CA LEU A 380 3.01 -8.26 -19.85
C LEU A 380 3.80 -9.28 -20.68
N GLU A 381 4.70 -9.99 -20.00
CA GLU A 381 5.39 -11.17 -20.52
C GLU A 381 5.16 -12.33 -19.54
N TRP A 382 4.98 -13.54 -20.06
CA TRP A 382 4.82 -14.71 -19.20
C TRP A 382 5.41 -15.97 -19.85
N ARG A 383 5.72 -16.95 -19.01
CA ARG A 383 6.09 -18.31 -19.43
C ARG A 383 5.78 -19.33 -18.35
N THR A 384 5.55 -20.56 -18.75
CA THR A 384 5.52 -21.72 -17.85
C THR A 384 6.93 -22.26 -17.66
N VAL A 385 7.24 -22.69 -16.44
CA VAL A 385 8.52 -23.34 -16.10
C VAL A 385 8.25 -24.55 -15.22
N GLY A 386 8.95 -25.65 -15.50
CA GLY A 386 9.04 -26.78 -14.58
C GLY A 386 10.08 -26.53 -13.49
N TYR A 387 9.87 -27.08 -12.30
CA TYR A 387 10.84 -27.05 -11.20
C TYR A 387 10.71 -28.27 -10.27
N GLN A 388 11.74 -28.58 -9.47
CA GLN A 388 11.84 -29.86 -8.77
C GLN A 388 11.38 -29.78 -7.31
N ASN A 389 11.83 -28.76 -6.58
CA ASN A 389 11.49 -28.57 -5.16
C ASN A 389 10.71 -27.28 -4.95
N PHE A 390 9.77 -27.27 -4.01
CA PHE A 390 8.92 -26.12 -3.71
C PHE A 390 9.68 -24.80 -3.51
N ASN A 391 10.89 -24.87 -2.95
CA ASN A 391 11.72 -23.71 -2.62
C ASN A 391 12.79 -23.37 -3.68
N ASP A 392 12.83 -24.05 -4.83
CA ASP A 392 13.81 -23.76 -5.89
C ASP A 392 13.68 -22.30 -6.34
N ASP A 393 14.78 -21.58 -6.52
CA ASP A 393 14.72 -20.23 -7.07
C ASP A 393 14.22 -20.26 -8.51
N LEU A 394 13.19 -19.46 -8.83
CA LEU A 394 12.62 -19.38 -10.18
C LEU A 394 12.83 -18.00 -10.83
N ILE A 395 13.26 -17.03 -10.03
CA ILE A 395 13.46 -15.65 -10.43
C ILE A 395 14.77 -15.17 -9.81
N LEU A 396 15.65 -14.63 -10.65
CA LEU A 396 16.86 -13.94 -10.21
C LEU A 396 16.54 -12.47 -9.92
N SER A 397 17.01 -11.98 -8.77
CA SER A 397 17.05 -10.54 -8.49
C SER A 397 18.14 -9.84 -9.30
N ASP A 398 18.11 -8.51 -9.32
CA ASP A 398 19.19 -7.71 -9.92
C ASP A 398 20.56 -8.04 -9.30
N LEU A 399 20.59 -8.28 -7.99
CA LEU A 399 21.81 -8.64 -7.27
C LEU A 399 22.28 -10.07 -7.60
N ASP A 400 21.34 -11.00 -7.77
CA ASP A 400 21.65 -12.36 -8.21
C ASP A 400 22.29 -12.35 -9.60
N LYS A 401 21.73 -11.54 -10.53
CA LYS A 401 22.28 -11.36 -11.88
C LYS A 401 23.66 -10.69 -11.86
N LEU A 402 23.87 -9.67 -11.03
CA LEU A 402 25.18 -9.02 -10.88
C LEU A 402 26.26 -9.97 -10.35
N LYS A 403 25.85 -11.03 -9.64
CA LYS A 403 26.74 -12.10 -9.16
C LYS A 403 26.89 -13.23 -10.18
N ASN A 404 26.38 -13.06 -11.41
CA ASN A 404 26.35 -14.08 -12.46
C ASN A 404 25.72 -15.40 -11.99
N LYS A 405 24.70 -15.32 -11.13
CA LYS A 405 23.91 -16.50 -10.76
C LYS A 405 23.06 -16.92 -11.94
N GLU A 406 23.00 -18.21 -12.21
CA GLU A 406 22.14 -18.81 -13.21
C GLU A 406 21.02 -19.62 -12.56
N LEU A 407 19.91 -19.80 -13.26
CA LEU A 407 18.83 -20.69 -12.86
C LEU A 407 18.97 -22.02 -13.60
N PRO A 408 18.78 -23.16 -12.93
CA PRO A 408 18.73 -24.44 -13.63
C PRO A 408 17.51 -24.49 -14.56
N GLU A 409 17.69 -24.93 -15.80
CA GLU A 409 16.59 -25.21 -16.72
C GLU A 409 16.03 -26.61 -16.45
N MET A 410 14.74 -26.71 -16.14
CA MET A 410 14.06 -27.99 -15.91
C MET A 410 12.66 -28.00 -16.55
N PRO A 411 12.55 -28.27 -17.87
CA PRO A 411 11.26 -28.29 -18.56
C PRO A 411 10.27 -29.33 -17.99
N GLU A 412 10.78 -30.48 -17.53
CA GLU A 412 9.99 -31.61 -16.97
C GLU A 412 10.12 -31.72 -15.43
N GLY A 413 10.10 -30.59 -14.73
CA GLY A 413 10.14 -30.60 -13.26
C GLY A 413 8.90 -31.22 -12.62
N GLN A 414 9.04 -31.73 -11.38
CA GLN A 414 7.92 -32.29 -10.59
C GLN A 414 6.72 -31.32 -10.46
N PHE A 415 7.00 -30.01 -10.44
CA PHE A 415 6.01 -28.96 -10.29
C PHE A 415 6.04 -28.00 -11.46
N LYS A 416 4.90 -27.36 -11.74
CA LYS A 416 4.77 -26.29 -12.72
C LYS A 416 4.60 -24.94 -12.05
N ALA A 417 5.25 -23.91 -12.58
CA ALA A 417 5.06 -22.53 -12.18
C ALA A 417 4.80 -21.63 -13.40
N ILE A 418 4.14 -20.50 -13.16
CA ILE A 418 4.03 -19.40 -14.12
C ILE A 418 4.94 -18.28 -13.65
N ILE A 419 5.84 -17.83 -14.53
CA ILE A 419 6.63 -16.61 -14.31
C ILE A 419 6.01 -15.50 -15.13
N MET A 420 5.57 -14.43 -14.46
CA MET A 420 5.01 -13.23 -15.08
C MET A 420 5.92 -12.03 -14.83
N GLU A 421 6.13 -11.22 -15.86
CA GLU A 421 6.72 -9.89 -15.80
C GLU A 421 5.71 -8.87 -16.31
N PHE A 422 5.51 -7.79 -15.57
CA PHE A 422 4.57 -6.74 -15.98
C PHE A 422 4.81 -5.43 -15.24
N SER A 423 4.28 -4.34 -15.76
CA SER A 423 4.34 -3.00 -15.15
C SER A 423 2.95 -2.52 -14.76
N LEU A 424 2.87 -1.88 -13.60
CA LEU A 424 1.66 -1.22 -13.11
C LEU A 424 1.96 0.24 -12.78
N LYS A 425 0.97 1.10 -13.01
CA LYS A 425 0.97 2.48 -12.54
C LYS A 425 1.02 2.56 -11.00
N PRO A 426 1.34 3.72 -10.41
CA PRO A 426 1.19 3.99 -8.99
C PRO A 426 -0.21 3.65 -8.47
N SER A 427 -0.33 3.53 -7.14
CA SER A 427 -1.60 3.27 -6.46
C SER A 427 -2.38 2.05 -6.98
N THR A 428 -1.67 1.06 -7.53
CA THR A 428 -2.21 -0.16 -8.12
C THR A 428 -1.61 -1.39 -7.44
N TYR A 429 -2.41 -2.45 -7.23
CA TYR A 429 -2.03 -3.61 -6.43
C TYR A 429 -1.74 -4.83 -7.30
N ALA A 430 -0.49 -5.32 -7.30
CA ALA A 430 -0.12 -6.54 -8.00
C ALA A 430 -0.93 -7.77 -7.53
N THR A 431 -1.36 -7.82 -6.27
CA THR A 431 -2.26 -8.89 -5.80
C THR A 431 -3.60 -8.90 -6.51
N MET A 432 -4.10 -7.76 -7.01
CA MET A 432 -5.35 -7.75 -7.78
C MET A 432 -5.15 -8.27 -9.20
N VAL A 433 -3.96 -8.12 -9.78
CA VAL A 433 -3.56 -8.81 -11.02
C VAL A 433 -3.55 -10.31 -10.78
N LEU A 434 -2.90 -10.77 -9.70
CA LEU A 434 -2.85 -12.20 -9.38
C LEU A 434 -4.25 -12.77 -9.09
N ARG A 435 -5.11 -12.00 -8.41
CA ARG A 435 -6.51 -12.38 -8.20
C ARG A 435 -7.25 -12.58 -9.51
N GLU A 436 -7.03 -11.69 -10.47
CA GLU A 436 -7.66 -11.77 -11.79
C GLU A 436 -7.19 -13.00 -12.58
N VAL A 437 -5.90 -13.35 -12.47
CA VAL A 437 -5.33 -14.55 -13.13
C VAL A 437 -5.77 -15.84 -12.44
N MET A 438 -5.67 -15.90 -11.11
CA MET A 438 -5.91 -17.13 -10.33
C MET A 438 -7.38 -17.37 -9.99
N LYS A 439 -8.23 -16.34 -10.10
CA LYS A 439 -9.66 -16.37 -9.73
C LYS A 439 -9.93 -16.84 -8.29
N CYS A 440 -8.96 -16.66 -7.39
CA CYS A 440 -9.06 -17.08 -5.98
C CYS A 440 -8.77 -15.92 -5.00
N GLU A 441 -8.98 -16.16 -3.71
CA GLU A 441 -8.69 -15.18 -2.67
C GLU A 441 -7.18 -14.96 -2.52
N THR A 442 -6.74 -13.70 -2.47
CA THR A 442 -5.31 -13.38 -2.38
C THR A 442 -4.83 -13.02 -0.98
N SER A 443 -5.51 -13.49 0.06
CA SER A 443 -5.07 -13.26 1.44
C SER A 443 -3.85 -14.10 1.76
N GLY A 444 -2.96 -13.56 2.61
CA GLY A 444 -1.77 -14.28 3.05
C GLY A 444 -2.12 -15.59 3.78
N SER A 445 -3.23 -15.61 4.53
CA SER A 445 -3.77 -16.81 5.19
C SER A 445 -4.28 -17.84 4.19
N HIS A 446 -5.03 -17.42 3.17
CA HIS A 446 -5.54 -18.32 2.14
C HIS A 446 -4.40 -19.00 1.37
N HIS A 447 -3.42 -18.23 0.88
CA HIS A 447 -2.27 -18.81 0.18
C HIS A 447 -1.37 -19.68 1.09
N ALA A 448 -1.26 -19.34 2.38
CA ALA A 448 -0.56 -20.21 3.33
C ALA A 448 -1.29 -21.54 3.52
N ALA A 449 -2.63 -21.52 3.61
CA ALA A 449 -3.44 -22.72 3.71
C ALA A 449 -3.33 -23.59 2.43
N LEU A 450 -3.40 -22.99 1.25
CA LEU A 450 -3.17 -23.70 -0.04
C LEU A 450 -1.80 -24.36 -0.08
N THR A 451 -0.76 -23.64 0.33
CA THR A 451 0.62 -24.18 0.39
C THR A 451 0.70 -25.40 1.31
N ILE A 452 0.03 -25.35 2.47
CA ILE A 452 0.00 -26.48 3.42
C ILE A 452 -0.77 -27.66 2.83
N ALA A 453 -1.96 -27.42 2.26
CA ALA A 453 -2.82 -28.46 1.69
C ALA A 453 -2.09 -29.21 0.56
N ASN A 454 -1.51 -28.48 -0.40
CA ASN A 454 -0.82 -29.08 -1.54
C ASN A 454 0.47 -29.81 -1.13
N HIS A 455 1.15 -29.35 -0.07
CA HIS A 455 2.29 -30.08 0.48
C HIS A 455 1.87 -31.41 1.13
N SER A 456 0.76 -31.42 1.85
CA SER A 456 0.22 -32.63 2.49
C SER A 456 -0.21 -33.65 1.43
N GLU A 457 -0.99 -33.25 0.42
CA GLU A 457 -1.45 -34.13 -0.66
C GLU A 457 -0.28 -34.73 -1.46
N ASN A 458 0.74 -33.93 -1.77
CA ASN A 458 1.94 -34.44 -2.45
C ASN A 458 2.75 -35.42 -1.58
N SER A 459 2.70 -35.28 -0.25
CA SER A 459 3.35 -36.21 0.68
C SER A 459 2.58 -37.53 0.82
N GLU A 460 1.25 -37.48 0.76
CA GLU A 460 0.38 -38.66 0.80
C GLU A 460 0.41 -39.43 -0.52
N ASN A 461 0.37 -38.75 -1.66
CA ASN A 461 0.55 -39.37 -2.98
C ASN A 461 1.92 -40.03 -3.14
N LYS A 462 2.98 -39.52 -2.48
CA LYS A 462 4.28 -40.20 -2.40
C LYS A 462 4.25 -41.46 -1.53
N LYS A 463 3.44 -41.49 -0.46
CA LYS A 463 3.27 -42.69 0.38
C LYS A 463 2.45 -43.78 -0.33
N CYS A 464 1.37 -43.43 -1.02
CA CYS A 464 0.58 -44.40 -1.79
C CYS A 464 1.36 -45.01 -2.95
N LYS A 465 2.24 -44.25 -3.62
CA LYS A 465 3.10 -44.80 -4.69
C LYS A 465 4.24 -45.70 -4.18
N LEU A 466 4.58 -45.67 -2.89
CA LEU A 466 5.58 -46.55 -2.26
C LEU A 466 4.96 -47.79 -1.61
N SER A 467 3.64 -47.85 -1.45
CA SER A 467 2.93 -49.06 -0.99
C SER A 467 2.52 -49.99 -2.14
N ASP A 468 2.59 -49.52 -3.38
CA ASP A 468 2.23 -50.26 -4.59
C ASP A 468 3.47 -50.69 -5.43
N SER A 469 4.67 -50.65 -4.83
CA SER A 469 5.94 -51.05 -5.45
C SER A 469 6.59 -52.25 -4.76
#